data_AF-A0A353GTK9-F1
#
_entry.id   AF-A0A353GTK9-F1
#
_cell.length_a   1.000
_cell.length_b   1.000
_cell.length_c   1.000
_cell.angle_alpha   90.00
_cell.angle_beta   90.00
_cell.angle_gamma   90.00
#
_symmetry.space_group_name_H-M   'P 1'
#
loop_
_entity.id
_entity.type
_entity.pdbx_description
1 polymer ?
#
loop_
_entity_poly.entity_id
_entity_poly.type
_entity_poly.pdbx_seq_one_letter_code
_entity_poly.pdbx_strand_id
1 'polypeptide(L)' 'MIQFRNTNYQCSMELTLALIGGKWKSLILWKLGDSTLRFSEL' A
#
# COMPACT_ATOMS: atom_id res chain seq x y z
N MET A 1 -7.34 -13.58 -12.72
CA MET A 1 -6.36 -12.62 -13.24
C MET A 1 -6.96 -11.22 -13.17
N ILE A 2 -6.34 -10.31 -12.42
CA ILE A 2 -6.78 -8.92 -12.22
C ILE A 2 -5.80 -8.00 -12.95
N GLN A 3 -6.29 -7.10 -13.79
CA GLN A 3 -5.46 -6.13 -14.50
C GLN A 3 -5.49 -4.78 -13.79
N PHE A 4 -4.32 -4.27 -13.40
CA PHE A 4 -4.18 -2.98 -12.74
C PHE A 4 -2.90 -2.28 -13.20
N ARG A 5 -2.98 -1.01 -13.65
CA ARG A 5 -1.84 -0.22 -14.15
C ARG A 5 -0.93 -0.97 -15.15
N ASN A 6 -1.53 -1.66 -16.13
CA ASN A 6 -0.83 -2.50 -17.12
C ASN A 6 -0.04 -3.70 -16.54
N THR A 7 -0.29 -4.08 -15.28
CA THR A 7 0.22 -5.30 -14.68
C THR A 7 -0.92 -6.29 -14.44
N ASN A 8 -0.68 -7.56 -14.76
CA ASN A 8 -1.62 -8.65 -14.51
C ASN A 8 -1.22 -9.37 -13.22
N TYR A 9 -2.16 -9.44 -12.28
CA TYR A 9 -2.01 -10.14 -11.00
C TYR A 9 -2.84 -11.42 -11.03
N GLN A 10 -2.34 -12.49 -10.41
CA GLN A 10 -3.05 -13.76 -10.42
C GLN A 10 -4.25 -13.72 -9.48
N CYS A 11 -4.09 -13.10 -8.31
CA CYS A 11 -5.13 -12.98 -7.29
C CYS A 11 -5.18 -11.58 -6.67
N SER A 12 -6.26 -11.29 -5.96
CA SER A 12 -6.44 -10.02 -5.24
C SER A 12 -5.37 -9.82 -4.17
N MET A 13 -4.93 -10.89 -3.51
CA MET A 13 -3.89 -10.83 -2.48
C MET A 13 -2.55 -10.35 -3.02
N GLU A 14 -2.16 -10.82 -4.21
CA GLU A 14 -0.93 -10.40 -4.89
C GLU A 14 -0.96 -8.90 -5.22
N LEU A 15 -2.09 -8.40 -5.73
CA LEU A 15 -2.31 -6.97 -5.96
C LEU A 15 -2.18 -6.17 -4.65
N THR A 16 -2.80 -6.63 -3.56
CA THR A 16 -2.73 -5.94 -2.26
C THR A 16 -1.29 -5.88 -1.74
N LEU A 17 -0.54 -6.97 -1.85
CA LEU A 17 0.87 -7.03 -1.46
C LEU A 17 1.73 -6.15 -2.37
N ALA A 18 1.44 -6.04 -3.67
CA ALA A 18 2.15 -5.13 -4.55
C ALA A 18 1.89 -3.64 -4.21
N LEU A 19 0.66 -3.32 -3.79
CA LEU A 19 0.28 -1.95 -3.43
C LEU A 19 0.89 -1.52 -2.08
N ILE A 20 0.67 -2.32 -1.05
CA ILE A 20 0.97 -1.98 0.35
C ILE A 20 2.33 -2.54 0.80
N GLY A 21 2.87 -3.52 0.08
CA GLY A 21 4.18 -4.11 0.37
C GLY A 21 5.34 -3.13 0.20
N GLY A 22 6.44 -3.47 0.88
CA GLY A 22 7.63 -2.64 1.01
C GLY A 22 7.99 -2.40 2.47
N LYS A 23 9.12 -1.75 2.70
CA LYS A 23 9.66 -1.56 4.07
C LYS A 23 8.84 -0.60 4.93
N TRP A 24 8.27 0.43 4.33
CA TRP A 24 7.72 1.58 5.07
C TRP A 24 6.22 1.81 4.89
N LYS A 25 5.61 1.37 3.78
CA LYS A 25 4.23 1.72 3.43
C LYS A 25 3.20 1.29 4.47
N SER A 26 3.28 0.06 4.98
CA SER A 26 2.36 -0.41 6.03
C SER A 26 2.45 0.41 7.32
N LEU A 27 3.66 0.84 7.69
CA LEU A 27 3.89 1.63 8.91
C LEU A 27 3.39 3.07 8.73
N ILE A 28 3.61 3.66 7.55
CA ILE A 28 3.05 4.96 7.16
C ILE A 28 1.52 4.92 7.20
N LEU A 29 0.89 3.90 6.60
CA LEU A 29 -0.57 3.73 6.61
C LEU A 29 -1.11 3.54 8.02
N TRP A 30 -0.40 2.82 8.88
CA TRP A 30 -0.79 2.67 10.29
C TRP A 30 -0.80 4.00 11.03
N LYS A 31 0.22 4.85 10.83
CA LYS A 31 0.27 6.20 11.42
C LYS A 31 -0.83 7.12 10.89
N LEU A 32 -1.08 7.07 9.59
CA LEU A 32 -2.14 7.86 8.94
C LEU A 32 -3.55 7.39 9.28
N GLY A 33 -3.73 6.16 9.75
CA GLY A 33 -5.01 5.65 10.24
C GLY A 33 -5.43 6.26 11.58
N ASP A 34 -4.48 6.77 12.36
CA ASP A 34 -4.73 7.41 13.66
C ASP A 34 -5.02 8.91 13.51
N SER A 35 -4.22 9.61 12.69
CA SER A 35 -4.41 11.03 12.44
C SER A 35 -3.80 11.49 11.11
N THR A 36 -4.26 12.64 10.61
CA THR A 36 -3.67 13.29 9.45
C THR A 36 -2.33 13.92 9.84
N LEU A 37 -1.23 13.38 9.31
CA LEU A 37 0.15 13.83 9.58
C LEU A 37 0.76 14.53 8.36
N ARG A 38 1.64 15.50 8.59
CA ARG A 38 2.50 16.10 7.56
C ARG A 38 3.73 15.24 7.32
N PHE A 39 4.44 15.50 6.22
CA PHE A 39 5.63 14.73 5.84
C PHE A 39 6.71 14.68 6.94
N SER A 40 6.93 15.77 7.67
CA SER A 40 7.91 15.82 8.77
C SER A 40 7.41 15.20 10.08
N GLU A 41 6.13 14.84 10.16
CA GLU A 41 5.50 14.21 11.33
C GLU A 41 5.36 12.69 11.16
N LEU A 42 5.71 12.17 9.97
CA LEU A 42 5.68 10.76 9.59
C LEU A 42 6.97 10.02 9.94
#